data_AF-A0A2D5MNZ4-F1
#
_entry.id   AF-A0A2D5MNZ4-F1
#
_cell.length_a   1.000
_cell.length_b   1.000
_cell.length_c   1.000
_cell.angle_alpha   90.00
_cell.angle_beta   90.00
_cell.angle_gamma   90.00
#
_symmetry.space_group_name_H-M   'P 1'
#
loop_
_entity.id
_entity.type
_entity.pdbx_description
1 polymer ?
#
loop_
_entity_poly.entity_id
_entity_poly.type
_entity_poly.pdbx_seq_one_letter_code
_entity_poly.pdbx_strand_id
1 'polypeptide(L)' 'HYSLQSGHSEISKFLVISEADVNIIDKEGLTPLDWAHWMNQVETAKLIREYGGKTRAELNQ' A
#
# COMPACT_ATOMS: atom_id res chain seq x y z
N HIS A 1 9.38 -7.70 25.20
CA HIS A 1 9.41 -8.30 23.86
C HIS A 1 8.09 -8.99 23.50
N TYR A 2 6.96 -8.33 23.76
CA TYR A 2 5.70 -8.64 23.09
C TYR A 2 5.59 -7.69 21.90
N SER A 3 4.89 -8.11 20.84
CA SER A 3 4.53 -7.33 19.63
C SER A 3 5.41 -7.53 18.39
N LEU A 4 5.61 -8.78 17.94
CA LEU A 4 6.03 -9.06 16.56
C LEU A 4 5.12 -10.03 15.81
N GLN A 5 4.02 -10.51 16.39
CA GLN A 5 3.12 -11.45 15.68
C GLN A 5 1.91 -10.80 14.99
N SER A 6 1.62 -9.52 15.22
CA SER A 6 0.47 -8.85 14.59
C SER A 6 0.83 -8.02 13.35
N GLY A 7 2.11 -7.66 13.15
CA GLY A 7 2.56 -6.88 11.98
C GLY A 7 2.87 -7.73 10.74
N HIS A 8 3.10 -9.04 10.92
CA HIS A 8 3.44 -9.92 9.81
C HIS A 8 2.23 -10.29 8.92
N SER A 9 1.00 -10.20 9.43
CA SER A 9 -0.20 -10.51 8.63
C SER A 9 -0.52 -9.43 7.61
N GLU A 10 -0.21 -8.16 7.89
CA GLU A 10 -0.34 -7.07 6.91
C GLU A 10 0.80 -7.15 5.89
N ILE A 11 2.05 -7.31 6.34
CA ILE A 11 3.22 -7.45 5.45
C ILE A 11 3.08 -8.65 4.50
N SER A 12 2.49 -9.77 4.95
CA SER A 12 2.31 -10.98 4.12
C SER A 12 1.30 -10.80 2.99
N LYS A 13 0.29 -9.93 3.14
CA LYS A 13 -0.58 -9.55 2.01
C LYS A 13 0.14 -8.59 1.05
N PHE A 14 1.07 -7.81 1.56
CA PHE A 14 1.83 -6.82 0.80
C PHE A 14 3.05 -7.39 0.04
N LEU A 15 3.54 -8.59 0.37
CA LEU A 15 4.57 -9.26 -0.45
C LEU A 15 4.11 -9.53 -1.89
N VAL A 16 2.80 -9.56 -2.14
CA VAL A 16 2.23 -9.62 -3.50
C VAL A 16 2.50 -8.33 -4.28
N ILE A 17 2.69 -7.19 -3.61
CA ILE A 17 3.03 -5.90 -4.25
C ILE A 17 4.46 -5.88 -4.80
N SER A 18 5.35 -6.76 -4.32
CA SER A 18 6.70 -6.84 -4.90
C SER A 18 6.72 -7.35 -6.35
N GLU A 19 5.62 -7.96 -6.82
CA GLU A 19 5.42 -8.32 -8.24
C GLU A 19 4.22 -7.59 -8.89
N ALA A 20 3.30 -7.02 -8.10
CA ALA A 20 2.16 -6.27 -8.61
C ALA A 20 2.49 -4.78 -8.77
N ASP A 21 2.07 -4.20 -9.89
CA ASP A 21 2.24 -2.78 -10.17
C ASP A 21 1.60 -1.92 -9.05
N VAL A 22 2.42 -1.10 -8.38
CA VAL A 22 2.05 -0.25 -7.22
C VAL A 22 1.06 0.86 -7.57
N ASN A 23 0.80 1.07 -8.86
CA ASN A 23 -0.08 2.11 -9.39
C ASN A 23 -1.39 1.55 -9.96
N ILE A 24 -1.69 0.26 -9.77
CA ILE A 24 -3.00 -0.28 -10.18
C ILE A 24 -4.12 0.47 -9.47
N ILE A 25 -5.17 0.77 -10.23
CA ILE A 25 -6.43 1.25 -9.68
C ILE A 25 -7.38 0.05 -9.55
N ASP A 26 -8.04 -0.07 -8.41
CA ASP A 26 -9.07 -1.08 -8.22
C ASP A 26 -10.40 -0.65 -8.88
N LYS A 27 -11.45 -1.45 -8.69
CA LYS A 27 -12.80 -1.16 -9.20
C LYS A 27 -13.46 0.08 -8.58
N GLU A 28 -13.03 0.49 -7.38
CA GLU A 28 -13.45 1.73 -6.73
C GLU A 28 -12.63 2.92 -7.26
N GLY A 29 -11.62 2.62 -8.08
CA GLY A 29 -10.68 3.57 -8.66
C GLY A 29 -9.68 4.09 -7.63
N LEU A 30 -9.36 3.32 -6.60
CA LEU A 30 -8.35 3.65 -5.60
C LEU A 30 -7.06 2.88 -5.89
N THR A 31 -5.92 3.52 -5.65
CA THR A 31 -4.62 2.83 -5.71
C THR A 31 -4.29 2.15 -4.38
N PRO A 32 -3.31 1.22 -4.34
CA PRO A 32 -2.79 0.69 -3.09
C PRO A 32 -2.39 1.79 -2.10
N LEU A 33 -1.86 2.93 -2.58
CA LEU A 33 -1.48 4.05 -1.73
C LEU A 33 -2.71 4.75 -1.14
N ASP A 34 -3.79 4.92 -1.91
CA ASP A 34 -5.04 5.48 -1.40
C ASP A 34 -5.64 4.59 -0.31
N TRP A 35 -5.62 3.27 -0.51
CA TRP A 35 -6.07 2.30 0.49
C TRP A 35 -5.24 2.36 1.78
N ALA A 36 -3.91 2.45 1.65
CA ALA A 36 -3.02 2.58 2.81
C ALA A 36 -3.32 3.85 3.61
N HIS A 37 -3.60 4.97 2.93
CA HIS A 37 -4.04 6.21 3.59
C HIS A 37 -5.41 6.06 4.25
N TRP A 38 -6.37 5.42 3.59
CA TRP A 38 -7.73 5.24 4.11
C TRP A 38 -7.77 4.34 5.36
N MET A 39 -6.90 3.33 5.40
CA MET A 39 -6.73 2.44 6.55
C MET A 39 -5.77 3.00 7.62
N ASN A 40 -5.25 4.23 7.44
CA ASN A 40 -4.27 4.86 8.32
C ASN A 40 -3.01 3.98 8.55
N GLN A 41 -2.60 3.23 7.53
CA GLN A 41 -1.40 2.39 7.55
C GLN A 41 -0.19 3.21 7.08
N VAL A 42 0.42 3.95 8.00
CA VAL A 42 1.50 4.90 7.69
C VAL A 42 2.74 4.19 7.14
N GLU A 43 3.12 3.07 7.71
CA GLU A 43 4.28 2.26 7.31
C GLU A 43 4.08 1.68 5.90
N THR A 44 2.88 1.20 5.61
CA THR A 44 2.47 0.72 4.29
C THR A 44 2.51 1.83 3.26
N ALA A 45 1.94 2.99 3.56
CA ALA A 45 1.94 4.13 2.65
C ALA A 45 3.37 4.59 2.31
N LYS A 46 4.27 4.63 3.32
CA LYS A 46 5.69 4.93 3.11
C LYS A 46 6.34 3.93 2.18
N LEU A 47 6.15 2.63 2.42
CA LEU A 47 6.75 1.57 1.61
C LEU A 47 6.27 1.65 0.14
N ILE A 48 4.96 1.78 -0.08
CA ILE A 48 4.39 1.93 -1.42
C ILE A 48 5.02 3.14 -2.13
N ARG A 49 5.22 4.25 -1.41
CA ARG A 49 5.87 5.44 -1.96
C ARG A 49 7.34 5.22 -2.30
N GLU A 50 8.08 4.46 -1.50
CA GLU A 50 9.48 4.09 -1.78
C GLU A 50 9.59 3.27 -3.07
N TYR A 51 8.62 2.40 -3.36
CA TYR A 51 8.52 1.66 -4.63
C TYR A 51 7.93 2.49 -5.78
N GLY A 52 7.71 3.80 -5.61
CA GLY A 52 7.19 4.68 -6.66
C GLY A 52 5.66 4.63 -6.84
N GLY A 53 4.94 4.08 -5.87
CA GLY A 53 3.49 4.08 -5.83
C GLY A 53 2.94 5.49 -5.63
N LYS A 54 1.88 5.78 -6.36
CA LYS A 54 1.20 7.08 -6.42
C LYS A 54 -0.25 6.93 -6.00
N THR A 55 -0.81 8.00 -5.47
CA THR A 55 -2.24 8.10 -5.24
C THR A 55 -2.96 8.23 -6.57
N ARG A 56 -4.25 7.87 -6.62
CA ARG A 56 -5.08 8.13 -7.82
C ARG A 56 -5.04 9.60 -8.23
N ALA A 57 -4.96 10.52 -7.27
CA ALA A 57 -4.86 11.96 -7.52
C ALA A 57 -3.56 12.36 -8.25
N GLU A 58 -2.46 11.63 -8.05
CA GLU A 58 -1.16 11.86 -8.67
C GLU A 58 -0.99 11.13 -10.01
N LEU A 59 -1.79 10.10 -10.28
CA LEU A 59 -1.80 9.39 -11.56
C LEU A 59 -2.63 10.11 -12.64
N ASN A 60 -3.62 10.92 -12.24
CA ASN A 60 -4.49 11.67 -13.15
C ASN A 60 -3.95 13.08 -13.50
N GLN A 61 -2.67 13.35 -13.26
CA GLN A 61 -1.97 14.61 -13.59
C GLN A 61 -0.95 14.38 -14.69
#